data_AF-A0A7C1FRD6-F1
#
_entry.id   AF-A0A7C1FRD6-F1
#
_cell.length_a   1.000
_cell.length_b   1.000
_cell.length_c   1.000
_cell.angle_alpha   90.00
_cell.angle_beta   90.00
_cell.angle_gamma   90.00
#
_symmetry.space_group_name_H-M   'P 1'
#
loop_
_entity.id
_entity.type
_entity.pdbx_description
1 polymer ?
#
loop_
_entity_poly.entity_id
_entity_poly.type
_entity_poly.pdbx_seq_one_letter_code
_entity_poly.pdbx_strand_id
1 'polypeptide(L)'
;TLVWDPEEAARVVGSLFTQPKGQRYKYFDLPLAQYATWMYDAVLNDAGEVVGFAMFTGFSSNEERVLSLGTVAPEYAKEGTRLRIVWGEPNGGSRKPSVERHVQTEVWVTVGPVPYAEPARRYREQLARSRQ
;
A
#
# COMPACT_ATOMS: atom_id res chain seq x y z
N THR A 1 5.69 -3.19 -7.18
CA THR A 1 5.45 -2.94 -5.74
C THR A 1 5.15 -1.47 -5.56
N LEU A 2 4.29 -1.09 -4.62
CA LEU A 2 4.01 0.31 -4.27
C LEU A 2 4.62 0.57 -2.89
N VAL A 3 5.67 1.37 -2.83
CA VAL A 3 6.40 1.68 -1.60
C VAL A 3 5.79 2.92 -0.98
N TRP A 4 5.25 2.81 0.23
CA TRP A 4 4.62 3.94 0.89
C TRP A 4 5.66 4.95 1.35
N ASP A 5 5.30 6.23 1.26
CA ASP A 5 6.07 7.29 1.87
C ASP A 5 6.16 7.07 3.40
N PRO A 6 7.37 7.06 4.00
CA PRO A 6 7.53 6.75 5.42
C PRO A 6 6.79 7.71 6.36
N GLU A 7 6.77 9.01 6.04
CA GLU A 7 6.12 10.01 6.88
C GLU A 7 4.61 9.88 6.81
N GLU A 8 4.08 9.56 5.63
CA GLU A 8 2.64 9.34 5.47
C GLU A 8 2.17 8.01 6.07
N ALA A 9 2.98 6.95 5.96
CA ALA A 9 2.73 5.71 6.68
C ALA A 9 2.72 5.96 8.20
N ALA A 10 3.70 6.72 8.71
CA ALA A 10 3.73 7.12 10.11
C ALA A 10 2.53 8.00 10.50
N ARG A 11 2.06 8.88 9.61
CA ARG A 11 0.83 9.68 9.81
C ARG A 11 -0.40 8.79 9.92
N VAL A 12 -0.52 7.76 9.09
CA VAL A 12 -1.61 6.77 9.16
C VAL A 12 -1.62 6.07 10.52
N VAL A 13 -0.50 5.48 10.91
CA VAL A 13 -0.38 4.75 12.19
C VAL A 13 -0.50 5.68 13.39
N GLY A 14 0.13 6.85 13.33
CA GLY A 14 0.09 7.88 14.38
C GLY A 14 -1.32 8.40 14.64
N SER A 15 -2.20 8.43 13.62
CA SER A 15 -3.60 8.82 13.79
C SER A 15 -4.36 7.93 14.80
N LEU A 16 -3.92 6.69 15.00
CA LEU A 16 -4.55 5.75 15.94
C LEU A 16 -4.44 6.21 17.40
N PHE A 17 -3.41 6.99 17.71
CA PHE A 17 -3.10 7.49 19.05
C PHE A 17 -3.41 8.98 19.22
N THR A 18 -3.45 9.72 18.11
CA THR A 18 -3.56 11.18 18.13
C THR A 18 -4.95 11.68 17.75
N GLN A 19 -5.77 10.88 17.05
CA GLN A 19 -7.10 11.29 16.62
C GLN A 19 -8.21 10.62 17.43
N PRO A 20 -9.35 11.31 17.64
CA PRO A 20 -10.53 10.70 18.26
C PRO A 20 -11.03 9.47 17.50
N LYS A 21 -11.71 8.57 18.23
CA LYS A 21 -12.38 7.42 17.64
C LYS A 21 -13.38 7.89 16.56
N GLY A 22 -13.32 7.28 15.38
CA GLY A 22 -14.15 7.66 14.23
C GLY A 22 -13.59 8.79 13.36
N GLN A 23 -12.54 9.49 13.80
CA GLN A 23 -11.85 10.53 13.02
C GLN A 23 -10.42 10.13 12.60
N ARG A 24 -9.87 9.07 13.21
CA ARG A 24 -8.61 8.45 12.79
C ARG A 24 -8.69 7.83 11.39
N TYR A 25 -7.54 7.61 10.76
CA TYR A 25 -7.46 6.84 9.53
C TYR A 25 -7.71 5.35 9.77
N LYS A 26 -7.94 4.59 8.69
CA LYS A 26 -8.18 3.15 8.78
C LYS A 26 -7.05 2.47 9.56
N TYR A 27 -7.44 1.65 10.53
CA TYR A 27 -6.54 0.84 11.35
C TYR A 27 -5.61 0.01 10.47
N PHE A 28 -4.33 0.12 10.76
CA PHE A 28 -3.23 -0.52 10.04
C PHE A 28 -2.60 -1.56 10.96
N ASP A 29 -2.90 -2.84 10.71
CA ASP A 29 -2.33 -3.94 11.48
C ASP A 29 -0.93 -4.31 10.96
N LEU A 30 -0.06 -4.77 11.85
CA LEU A 30 1.32 -5.13 11.54
C LEU A 30 1.55 -6.63 11.82
N PRO A 31 2.16 -7.38 10.88
CA PRO A 31 2.78 -6.91 9.64
C PRO A 31 1.83 -6.86 8.43
N LEU A 32 0.60 -7.37 8.55
CA LEU A 32 -0.33 -7.49 7.41
C LEU A 32 -1.62 -6.69 7.67
N ALA A 33 -1.81 -5.61 6.92
CA ALA A 33 -2.91 -4.67 7.13
C ALA A 33 -4.20 -5.04 6.38
N GLN A 34 -4.31 -6.28 5.90
CA GLN A 34 -5.46 -6.73 5.12
C GLN A 34 -6.67 -6.99 6.02
N TYR A 35 -7.83 -6.45 5.67
CA TYR A 35 -9.07 -6.54 6.46
C TYR A 35 -10.25 -7.17 5.70
N ALA A 36 -10.01 -7.71 4.51
CA ALA A 36 -10.98 -8.44 3.69
C ALA A 36 -10.28 -9.50 2.83
N THR A 37 -10.99 -10.56 2.43
CA THR A 37 -10.48 -11.58 1.50
C THR A 37 -9.97 -10.95 0.21
N TRP A 38 -10.73 -9.98 -0.31
CA TRP A 38 -10.35 -9.18 -1.46
C TRP A 38 -10.48 -7.71 -1.10
N MET A 39 -9.34 -7.02 -1.13
CA MET A 39 -9.22 -5.59 -0.90
C MET A 39 -8.80 -4.94 -2.21
N TYR A 40 -9.37 -3.78 -2.52
CA TYR A 40 -9.07 -3.01 -3.73
C TYR A 40 -8.97 -1.54 -3.35
N ASP A 41 -7.81 -1.14 -2.85
CA ASP A 41 -7.54 0.25 -2.55
C ASP A 41 -7.17 0.97 -3.85
N ALA A 42 -7.87 2.06 -4.18
CA ALA A 42 -7.65 2.77 -5.43
C ALA A 42 -6.24 3.39 -5.49
N VAL A 43 -5.58 3.25 -6.64
CA VAL A 43 -4.32 3.94 -6.93
C VAL A 43 -4.60 5.10 -7.86
N LEU A 44 -4.20 6.30 -7.47
CA LEU A 44 -4.46 7.55 -8.17
C LEU A 44 -3.17 8.12 -8.78
N ASN A 45 -3.30 8.73 -9.96
CA ASN A 45 -2.26 9.60 -10.53
C ASN A 45 -2.31 11.02 -9.91
N ASP A 46 -1.46 11.93 -10.37
CA ASP A 46 -1.41 13.32 -9.86
C ASP A 46 -2.70 14.11 -10.15
N ALA A 47 -3.42 13.79 -11.23
CA ALA A 47 -4.70 14.39 -11.57
C ALA A 47 -5.87 13.88 -10.70
N GLY A 48 -5.64 12.85 -9.87
CA GLY A 48 -6.68 12.22 -9.03
C GLY A 48 -7.49 11.16 -9.77
N GLU A 49 -7.07 10.73 -10.95
CA GLU A 49 -7.72 9.68 -11.72
C GLU A 49 -7.26 8.31 -11.22
N VAL A 50 -8.17 7.35 -11.19
CA VAL A 50 -7.86 5.96 -10.82
C VAL A 50 -7.09 5.31 -11.96
N VAL A 51 -5.85 4.89 -11.67
CA VAL A 51 -4.93 4.28 -12.65
C VAL A 51 -4.53 2.85 -12.25
N GLY A 52 -5.10 2.32 -11.17
CA GLY A 52 -4.81 1.00 -10.68
C GLY A 52 -5.46 0.70 -9.33
N PHE A 53 -5.03 -0.40 -8.71
CA PHE A 53 -5.47 -0.80 -7.39
C PHE A 53 -4.40 -1.59 -6.63
N ALA A 54 -4.34 -1.39 -5.32
CA ALA A 54 -3.56 -2.20 -4.38
C ALA A 54 -4.45 -3.27 -3.74
N MET A 55 -3.93 -4.49 -3.64
CA MET A 55 -4.67 -5.66 -3.15
C MET A 55 -4.11 -6.26 -1.87
N PHE A 56 -2.84 -5.97 -1.55
CA PHE A 56 -2.13 -6.60 -0.45
C PHE A 56 -1.19 -5.58 0.17
N THR A 57 -1.44 -5.16 1.41
CA THR A 57 -0.70 -4.08 2.07
C THR A 57 -0.16 -4.56 3.41
N GLY A 58 1.10 -4.26 3.68
CA GLY A 58 1.74 -4.66 4.94
C GLY A 58 3.08 -3.97 5.16
N PHE A 59 3.69 -4.24 6.31
CA PHE A 59 5.00 -3.76 6.68
C PHE A 59 6.04 -4.87 6.59
N SER A 60 7.16 -4.56 5.94
CA SER A 60 8.33 -5.43 5.91
C SER A 60 9.36 -4.92 6.91
N SER A 61 9.63 -5.68 7.97
CA SER A 61 10.72 -5.34 8.91
C SER A 61 12.10 -5.40 8.27
N ASN A 62 12.30 -6.26 7.27
CA ASN A 62 13.59 -6.37 6.57
C ASN A 62 13.91 -5.12 5.74
N GLU A 63 12.86 -4.44 5.26
CA GLU A 63 13.00 -3.26 4.40
C GLU A 63 12.69 -1.97 5.16
N GLU A 64 12.16 -2.09 6.39
CA GLU A 64 11.65 -0.98 7.21
C GLU A 64 10.66 -0.09 6.45
N ARG A 65 9.82 -0.71 5.62
CA ARG A 65 8.85 -0.01 4.76
C ARG A 65 7.48 -0.66 4.80
N VAL A 66 6.45 0.17 4.70
CA VAL A 66 5.12 -0.26 4.27
C VAL A 66 5.14 -0.44 2.76
N LEU A 67 4.66 -1.59 2.32
CA LEU A 67 4.61 -2.01 0.92
C LEU A 67 3.19 -2.46 0.59
N SER A 68 2.73 -2.09 -0.60
CA SER A 68 1.56 -2.71 -1.22
C SER A 68 1.93 -3.46 -2.50
N LEU A 69 1.28 -4.59 -2.72
CA LEU A 69 1.20 -5.24 -4.03
C LEU A 69 -0.08 -4.77 -4.72
N GLY A 70 0.05 -4.39 -5.98
CA GLY A 70 -1.04 -3.86 -6.78
C GLY A 70 -0.71 -3.92 -8.26
N THR A 71 -1.71 -3.60 -9.06
CA THR A 71 -1.60 -3.42 -10.50
C THR A 71 -1.89 -1.97 -10.85
N VAL A 72 -1.18 -1.44 -11.84
CA VAL A 72 -1.36 -0.09 -12.38
C VAL A 72 -1.30 -0.15 -13.89
N ALA A 73 -1.86 0.84 -14.58
CA ALA A 73 -1.77 0.92 -16.03
C ALA A 73 -0.28 1.00 -16.48
N PRO A 74 0.09 0.40 -17.63
CA PRO A 74 1.48 0.24 -18.06
C PRO A 74 2.31 1.53 -18.06
N GLU A 75 1.70 2.65 -18.42
CA GLU A 75 2.33 3.98 -18.46
C GLU A 75 2.75 4.50 -17.08
N TYR A 76 2.15 3.98 -16.00
CA TYR A 76 2.50 4.30 -14.61
C TYR A 76 3.36 3.21 -13.94
N ALA A 77 3.67 2.11 -14.63
CA ALA A 77 4.38 0.97 -14.04
C ALA A 77 5.91 1.16 -13.97
N LYS A 78 6.45 2.28 -14.47
CA LYS A 78 7.88 2.57 -14.42
C LYS A 78 8.32 2.79 -12.98
N GLU A 79 9.41 2.13 -12.57
CA GLU A 79 10.04 2.35 -11.26
C GLU A 79 10.38 3.83 -11.04
N GLY A 80 10.12 4.32 -9.82
CA GLY A 80 10.26 5.73 -9.46
C GLY A 80 9.01 6.59 -9.71
N THR A 81 8.00 6.08 -10.43
CA THR A 81 6.73 6.81 -10.63
C THR A 81 6.05 7.06 -9.28
N ARG A 82 5.66 8.32 -9.01
CA ARG A 82 4.88 8.69 -7.83
C ARG A 82 3.39 8.56 -8.11
N LEU A 83 2.67 7.95 -7.17
CA LEU A 83 1.22 7.73 -7.21
C LEU A 83 0.67 7.93 -5.80
N ARG A 84 -0.66 7.86 -5.63
CA ARG A 84 -1.30 7.84 -4.31
C ARG A 84 -2.17 6.60 -4.16
N ILE A 85 -2.19 6.00 -2.98
CA ILE A 85 -3.17 4.97 -2.59
C ILE A 85 -4.24 5.63 -1.73
N VAL A 86 -5.51 5.37 -2.01
CA VAL A 86 -6.61 5.73 -1.11
C VAL A 86 -6.70 4.68 -0.02
N TRP A 87 -6.28 5.02 1.20
CA TRP A 87 -6.33 4.14 2.37
C TRP A 87 -7.61 4.31 3.17
N GLY A 88 -8.31 3.19 3.39
CA GLY A 88 -9.60 3.13 4.07
C GLY A 88 -10.79 3.19 3.11
N GLU A 89 -11.98 3.07 3.68
CA GLU A 89 -13.25 2.98 2.98
C GLU A 89 -14.08 4.27 3.09
N PRO A 90 -14.85 4.63 2.05
CA PRO A 90 -15.67 5.84 2.06
C PRO A 90 -16.78 5.76 3.10
N ASN A 91 -17.40 6.92 3.38
CA ASN A 91 -18.57 7.02 4.28
C ASN A 91 -18.30 6.48 5.71
N GLY A 92 -17.03 6.49 6.08
CA GLY A 92 -16.48 6.10 7.37
C GLY A 92 -16.43 4.60 7.65
N GLY A 93 -16.35 3.77 6.60
CA GLY A 93 -16.29 2.32 6.73
C GLY A 93 -17.60 1.63 6.39
N SER A 94 -17.48 0.52 5.66
CA SER A 94 -18.58 -0.41 5.39
C SER A 94 -19.03 -1.16 6.64
N ARG A 95 -20.03 -2.04 6.49
CA ARG A 95 -20.59 -2.87 7.57
C ARG A 95 -19.77 -4.13 7.87
N LYS A 96 -18.57 -4.28 7.30
CA LYS A 96 -17.72 -5.45 7.54
C LYS A 96 -17.30 -5.50 9.02
N PRO A 97 -17.35 -6.65 9.71
CA PRO A 97 -16.99 -6.73 11.13
C PRO A 97 -15.55 -6.30 11.44
N SER A 98 -14.64 -6.48 10.49
CA SER A 98 -13.23 -6.08 10.57
C SER A 98 -12.99 -4.58 10.32
N VAL A 99 -14.04 -3.82 9.98
CA VAL A 99 -13.94 -2.40 9.65
C VAL A 99 -14.51 -1.56 10.77
N GLU A 100 -13.63 -0.86 11.47
CA GLU A 100 -13.97 0.17 12.43
C GLU A 100 -14.36 1.48 11.74
N ARG A 101 -14.98 2.41 12.49
CA ARG A 101 -15.23 3.76 11.98
C ARG A 101 -13.92 4.55 11.84
N HIS A 102 -13.70 5.12 10.65
CA HIS A 102 -12.49 5.86 10.29
C HIS A 102 -12.78 6.93 9.23
N VAL A 103 -11.76 7.70 8.83
CA VAL A 103 -11.78 8.63 7.69
C VAL A 103 -10.77 8.16 6.65
N GLN A 104 -11.07 8.34 5.36
CA GLN A 104 -10.12 8.01 4.29
C GLN A 104 -8.95 8.99 4.26
N THR A 105 -7.82 8.51 3.75
CA THR A 105 -6.70 9.38 3.42
C THR A 105 -6.02 8.87 2.18
N GLU A 106 -5.40 9.77 1.44
CA GLU A 106 -4.48 9.41 0.39
C GLU A 106 -3.08 9.29 0.97
N VAL A 107 -2.35 8.29 0.50
CA VAL A 107 -0.98 8.01 0.88
C VAL A 107 -0.13 7.96 -0.36
N TRP A 108 0.85 8.83 -0.43
CA TRP A 108 1.85 8.85 -1.46
C TRP A 108 2.66 7.56 -1.46
N VAL A 109 2.83 7.01 -2.65
CA VAL A 109 3.62 5.82 -2.91
C VAL A 109 4.56 6.04 -4.08
N THR A 110 5.62 5.24 -4.12
CA THR A 110 6.56 5.18 -5.25
C THR A 110 6.55 3.78 -5.83
N VAL A 111 6.44 3.67 -7.14
CA VAL A 111 6.52 2.39 -7.84
C VAL A 111 7.94 1.84 -7.70
N GLY A 112 8.05 0.63 -7.14
CA GLY A 112 9.29 -0.11 -6.97
C GLY A 112 9.26 -1.47 -7.66
N PRO A 113 10.42 -2.13 -7.76
CA PRO A 113 10.58 -3.40 -8.47
C PRO A 113 9.71 -4.50 -7.87
N VAL A 114 9.47 -5.55 -8.67
CA VAL A 114 8.82 -6.79 -8.22
C VAL A 114 9.69 -7.99 -8.64
N PRO A 115 10.40 -8.65 -7.69
CA PRO A 115 10.35 -8.49 -6.24
C PRO A 115 10.99 -7.20 -5.70
N TYR A 116 10.50 -6.72 -4.55
CA TYR A 116 11.02 -5.51 -3.91
C TYR A 116 12.34 -5.73 -3.14
N ALA A 117 12.50 -6.88 -2.48
CA ALA A 117 13.73 -7.18 -1.75
C ALA A 117 14.89 -7.48 -2.72
N GLU A 118 16.04 -6.84 -2.51
CA GLU A 118 17.24 -7.06 -3.33
C GLU A 118 17.72 -8.52 -3.32
N PRO A 119 17.81 -9.22 -2.16
CA PRO A 119 18.20 -10.63 -2.14
C PRO A 119 17.27 -11.50 -2.99
N ALA A 120 15.96 -11.19 -3.01
CA ALA A 120 14.99 -11.90 -3.83
C ALA A 120 15.18 -11.65 -5.33
N ARG A 121 15.56 -10.42 -5.73
CA ARG A 121 15.93 -10.12 -7.12
C ARG A 121 17.18 -10.90 -7.56
N ARG A 122 18.25 -10.85 -6.76
CA ARG A 122 19.50 -11.57 -7.04
C ARG A 122 19.26 -13.09 -7.17
N TYR A 123 18.44 -13.65 -6.29
CA TYR A 123 18.07 -15.06 -6.36
C TYR A 123 17.33 -15.40 -7.67
N ARG A 124 16.38 -14.57 -8.10
CA ARG A 124 15.69 -14.77 -9.39
C ARG A 124 16.63 -14.69 -10.59
N GLU A 125 17.58 -13.76 -10.58
CA GLU A 125 18.60 -13.64 -11.63
C GLU A 125 19.47 -14.90 -11.72
N GLN A 126 19.88 -15.46 -10.58
CA GLN A 126 20.64 -16.72 -10.54
C GLN A 126 19.85 -17.89 -11.14
N LEU A 127 18.58 -18.04 -10.77
CA LEU A 127 17.70 -19.08 -11.31
C LEU A 127 17.46 -18.94 -12.81
N ALA A 128 17.39 -17.71 -13.33
CA ALA A 128 17.23 -17.48 -14.76
C ALA A 128 18.48 -17.89 -15.54
N ARG A 129 19.68 -17.60 -15.01
CA ARG A 129 20.96 -17.99 -15.62
C ARG A 129 21.18 -19.51 -15.63
N SER A 130 20.76 -20.22 -14.58
CA SER A 130 20.93 -21.67 -14.50
C SER A 130 20.02 -22.46 -15.43
N ARG A 131 19.08 -21.80 -16.11
CA ARG A 131 18.12 -22.40 -17.06
C ARG A 131 18.51 -22.19 -18.52
N GLN A 132 19.59 -21.45 -18.78
CA GLN A 132 20.19 -21.27 -20.11
C GLN A 132 21.39 -22.21 -20.25
#